data_AF-F8H2Y6-F1
#
_entry.id   AF-F8H2Y6-F1
#
_cell.length_a   1.000
_cell.length_b   1.000
_cell.length_c   1.000
_cell.angle_alpha   90.00
_cell.angle_beta   90.00
_cell.angle_gamma   90.00
#
_symmetry.space_group_name_H-M   'P 1'
#
loop_
_entity.id
_entity.type
_entity.pdbx_description
1 polymer ?
#
loop_
_entity_poly.entity_id
_entity_poly.type
_entity_poly.pdbx_seq_one_letter_code
_entity_poly.pdbx_strand_id
1 'polypeptide(L)'
;MNRTVLTETRSQQALQSYLDGLLQDAAIELADSVSQDEFKAAVLEEQLRDIRQSQPPRLEIVPSAPPVAVPETAPVAPTLVVAEAVAAPAAPEPVVEVLVAPPPASEPLEVPAQAHPGWGDEPFECLLFDVAGLTLAVPLVCLGSIYPLAGQELTPLFGQPSWFLGILPSQAGNLKVLDTARWVMPDRYRDDFREGLQYVISVQGYEWGLAVHQVSRSIRLDPSEVKWRTQRHQRPWLAGTVIEHMCALVDVTALAELIASGAVKHMHDAAKPKTH
;
A
#
# COMPACT_ATOMS: atom_id res chain seq x y z
N MET A 1 26.20 -42.83 -32.92
CA MET A 1 26.47 -41.67 -32.05
C MET A 1 27.10 -42.17 -30.75
N ASN A 2 28.36 -41.85 -30.50
CA ASN A 2 29.12 -42.30 -29.33
C ASN A 2 28.58 -41.65 -28.05
N ARG A 3 28.09 -42.46 -27.12
CA ARG A 3 27.70 -42.04 -25.77
C ARG A 3 28.92 -42.23 -24.86
N THR A 4 29.67 -41.16 -24.62
CA THR A 4 30.78 -41.14 -23.67
C THR A 4 30.21 -41.25 -22.26
N VAL A 5 30.41 -42.40 -21.61
CA VAL A 5 30.18 -42.56 -20.17
C VAL A 5 31.31 -41.82 -19.46
N LEU A 6 30.98 -40.72 -18.78
CA LEU A 6 31.94 -40.02 -17.92
C LEU A 6 32.24 -40.95 -16.74
N THR A 7 33.42 -41.57 -16.72
CA THR A 7 33.89 -42.35 -15.57
C THR A 7 34.26 -41.37 -14.46
N GLU A 8 33.40 -41.23 -13.47
CA GLU A 8 33.67 -40.43 -12.28
C GLU A 8 34.89 -40.99 -11.53
N THR A 9 35.72 -40.07 -11.04
CA THR A 9 36.91 -40.44 -10.26
C THR A 9 36.49 -40.94 -8.88
N ARG A 10 37.30 -41.83 -8.26
CA ARG A 10 37.01 -42.40 -6.93
C ARG A 10 36.75 -41.33 -5.86
N SER A 11 37.38 -40.15 -5.98
CA SER A 11 37.16 -39.00 -5.11
C SER A 11 35.81 -38.32 -5.33
N GLN A 12 35.36 -38.18 -6.59
CA GLN A 12 34.02 -37.65 -6.91
C GLN A 12 32.93 -38.57 -6.40
N GLN A 13 33.11 -39.89 -6.50
CA GLN A 13 32.16 -40.87 -6.00
C GLN A 13 32.06 -40.86 -4.46
N ALA A 14 33.18 -40.65 -3.78
CA ALA A 14 33.21 -40.45 -2.32
C ALA A 14 32.49 -39.17 -1.90
N LEU A 15 32.69 -38.07 -2.63
CA LEU A 15 32.01 -36.80 -2.37
C LEU A 15 30.49 -36.93 -2.56
N GLN A 16 30.06 -37.60 -3.63
CA GLN A 16 28.63 -37.83 -3.90
C GLN A 16 27.99 -38.68 -2.80
N SER A 17 28.66 -39.75 -2.37
CA SER A 17 28.14 -40.61 -1.30
C SER A 17 28.01 -39.85 0.03
N TYR A 18 28.92 -38.92 0.31
CA TYR A 18 28.86 -38.06 1.49
C TYR A 18 27.70 -37.04 1.40
N LEU A 19 27.51 -36.41 0.24
CA LEU A 19 26.41 -35.47 0.02
C LEU A 19 25.05 -36.17 0.07
N ASP A 20 24.94 -37.37 -0.47
CA ASP A 20 23.72 -38.17 -0.44
C ASP A 20 23.37 -38.58 0.99
N GLY A 21 24.37 -38.97 1.80
CA GLY A 21 24.18 -39.21 3.24
C GLY A 21 23.69 -37.95 3.98
N LEU A 22 24.28 -36.79 3.70
CA LEU A 22 23.91 -35.53 4.35
C LEU A 22 22.49 -35.07 3.97
N LEU A 23 22.08 -35.32 2.72
CA LEU A 23 20.72 -35.06 2.23
C LEU A 23 19.70 -36.01 2.85
N GLN A 24 20.05 -37.29 2.99
CA GLN A 24 19.17 -38.29 3.60
C GLN A 24 18.93 -37.98 5.09
N ASP A 25 19.97 -37.60 5.83
CA ASP A 25 19.85 -37.20 7.24
C ASP A 25 18.94 -35.98 7.41
N ALA A 26 19.10 -34.96 6.55
CA ALA A 26 18.23 -33.78 6.55
C ALA A 26 16.77 -34.11 6.21
N ALA A 27 16.53 -35.06 5.29
CA ALA A 27 15.19 -35.52 4.95
C ALA A 27 14.52 -36.27 6.11
N ILE A 28 15.29 -37.04 6.89
CA ILE A 28 14.80 -37.76 8.07
C ILE A 28 14.44 -36.78 9.19
N GLU A 29 15.28 -35.78 9.49
CA GLU A 29 14.93 -34.75 10.48
C GLU A 29 13.67 -33.96 10.10
N LEU A 30 13.48 -33.68 8.81
CA LEU A 30 12.26 -33.01 8.34
C LEU A 30 11.02 -33.92 8.47
N ALA A 31 11.17 -35.23 8.23
CA ALA A 31 10.10 -36.21 8.39
C ALA A 31 9.73 -36.45 9.87
N ASP A 32 10.71 -36.40 10.78
CA ASP A 32 10.46 -36.54 12.21
C ASP A 32 9.91 -35.26 12.86
N SER A 33 10.26 -34.08 12.32
CA SER A 33 9.75 -32.79 12.84
C SER A 33 8.29 -32.52 12.44
N VAL A 34 7.83 -33.05 11.31
CA VAL A 34 6.41 -33.01 10.94
C VAL A 34 5.80 -34.37 11.26
N SER A 35 5.25 -34.51 12.47
CA SER A 35 4.56 -35.73 12.84
C SER A 35 3.45 -35.99 11.80
N GLN A 36 3.42 -37.21 11.26
CA GLN A 36 2.47 -37.58 10.21
C GLN A 36 1.00 -37.32 10.64
N ASP A 37 0.76 -37.25 11.94
CA ASP A 37 -0.54 -36.98 12.54
C ASP A 37 -0.90 -35.49 12.58
N GLU A 38 0.07 -34.59 12.74
CA GLU A 38 -0.13 -33.14 12.62
C GLU A 38 -0.46 -32.75 11.18
N PHE A 39 0.25 -33.34 10.20
CA PHE A 39 -0.06 -33.14 8.80
C PHE A 39 -1.46 -33.64 8.43
N LYS A 40 -1.86 -34.83 8.91
CA LYS A 40 -3.22 -35.36 8.71
C LYS A 40 -4.28 -34.44 9.34
N ALA A 41 -4.02 -33.90 10.54
CA ALA A 41 -4.93 -32.99 11.22
C ALA A 41 -5.12 -31.68 10.43
N ALA A 42 -4.04 -31.09 9.94
CA ALA A 42 -4.07 -29.87 9.13
C ALA A 42 -4.84 -30.07 7.81
N VAL A 43 -4.62 -31.19 7.12
CA VAL A 43 -5.34 -31.53 5.88
C VAL A 43 -6.85 -31.70 6.14
N LEU A 44 -7.21 -32.34 7.25
CA LEU A 44 -8.63 -32.57 7.60
C LEU A 44 -9.33 -31.26 7.98
N GLU A 45 -8.63 -30.36 8.68
CA GLU A 45 -9.15 -29.03 9.02
C GLU A 45 -9.38 -28.18 7.77
N GLU A 46 -8.47 -28.23 6.79
CA GLU A 46 -8.61 -27.50 5.53
C GLU A 46 -9.77 -28.06 4.69
N GLN A 47 -9.93 -29.39 4.60
CA GLN A 47 -11.08 -29.98 3.91
C GLN A 47 -12.42 -29.62 4.58
N LEU A 48 -12.47 -29.52 5.90
CA LEU A 48 -13.68 -29.07 6.61
C LEU A 48 -14.01 -27.60 6.32
N ARG A 49 -13.00 -26.75 6.11
CA ARG A 49 -13.21 -25.35 5.72
C ARG A 49 -13.77 -25.25 4.30
N ASP A 50 -13.24 -26.01 3.36
CA ASP A 50 -13.73 -26.05 1.97
C ASP A 50 -15.18 -26.55 1.89
N ILE A 51 -15.54 -27.59 2.65
CA ILE A 51 -16.91 -28.10 2.72
C ILE A 51 -17.87 -27.06 3.31
N ARG A 52 -17.43 -26.28 4.31
CA ARG A 52 -18.23 -25.19 4.90
C ARG A 52 -18.42 -24.02 3.94
N GLN A 53 -17.40 -23.66 3.17
CA GLN A 53 -17.47 -22.53 2.22
C GLN A 53 -18.26 -22.89 0.95
N SER A 54 -18.30 -24.17 0.56
CA SER A 54 -19.00 -24.64 -0.63
C SER A 54 -20.50 -24.96 -0.41
N GLN A 55 -21.05 -24.79 0.80
CA GLN A 55 -22.50 -24.84 0.99
C GLN A 55 -23.17 -23.56 0.46
N PRO A 56 -24.01 -23.63 -0.59
CA PRO A 56 -24.83 -22.49 -0.99
C PRO A 56 -25.82 -22.16 0.15
N PRO A 57 -26.18 -20.87 0.35
CA PRO A 57 -27.13 -20.49 1.39
C PRO A 57 -28.47 -21.18 1.11
N ARG A 58 -28.84 -22.13 1.97
CA ARG A 58 -30.19 -22.68 1.99
C ARG A 58 -31.11 -21.56 2.47
N LEU A 59 -31.75 -20.89 1.52
CA LEU A 59 -32.87 -20.01 1.79
C LEU A 59 -33.98 -20.86 2.41
N GLU A 60 -34.02 -20.90 3.73
CA GLU A 60 -35.20 -21.36 4.47
C GLU A 60 -36.32 -20.36 4.22
N ILE A 61 -37.16 -20.71 3.24
CA ILE A 61 -38.43 -20.03 2.97
C ILE A 61 -39.29 -20.25 4.21
N VAL A 62 -39.37 -19.22 5.05
CA VAL A 62 -40.35 -19.13 6.13
C VAL A 62 -41.74 -19.16 5.49
N PRO A 63 -42.63 -20.12 5.81
CA PRO A 63 -43.98 -20.12 5.26
C PRO A 63 -44.78 -18.98 5.91
N SER A 64 -45.06 -17.95 5.12
CA SER A 64 -45.96 -16.85 5.47
C SER A 64 -47.42 -17.35 5.44
N ALA A 65 -48.12 -17.22 6.57
CA ALA A 65 -49.55 -17.47 6.74
C ALA A 65 -50.36 -16.15 6.55
N PRO A 66 -51.70 -16.16 6.42
CA PRO A 66 -52.48 -15.74 5.24
C PRO A 66 -52.98 -14.27 5.27
N PRO A 67 -53.62 -13.77 4.19
CA PRO A 67 -53.85 -12.35 3.95
C PRO A 67 -55.09 -11.81 4.67
N VAL A 68 -55.01 -10.58 5.18
CA VAL A 68 -56.13 -9.88 5.82
C VAL A 68 -56.42 -8.57 5.09
N ALA A 69 -57.61 -8.56 4.48
CA ALA A 69 -58.56 -7.46 4.27
C ALA A 69 -58.10 -6.12 3.68
N VAL A 70 -58.55 -5.91 2.44
CA VAL A 70 -58.79 -4.62 1.77
C VAL A 70 -59.96 -3.88 2.44
N PRO A 71 -59.95 -2.54 2.49
CA PRO A 71 -60.98 -1.77 1.77
C PRO A 71 -60.36 -0.57 1.03
N GLU A 72 -60.46 -0.49 -0.29
CA GLU A 72 -61.50 0.22 -1.06
C GLU A 72 -61.76 1.67 -0.61
N THR A 73 -61.12 2.63 -1.29
CA THR A 73 -61.75 3.90 -1.69
C THR A 73 -61.19 4.37 -3.03
N ALA A 74 -62.11 4.33 -4.01
CA ALA A 74 -62.30 5.00 -5.31
C ALA A 74 -61.20 5.86 -6.00
N PRO A 75 -61.21 5.89 -7.35
CA PRO A 75 -60.18 6.48 -8.21
C PRO A 75 -60.50 7.91 -8.65
N VAL A 76 -59.48 8.71 -8.97
CA VAL A 76 -59.64 9.86 -9.87
C VAL A 76 -58.48 9.86 -10.87
N ALA A 77 -58.85 9.74 -12.14
CA ALA A 77 -57.98 9.69 -13.31
C ALA A 77 -57.77 11.12 -13.88
N PRO A 78 -57.08 11.32 -15.03
CA PRO A 78 -55.99 12.27 -15.18
C PRO A 78 -56.38 13.51 -16.01
N THR A 79 -55.51 14.54 -16.03
CA THR A 79 -55.64 15.65 -16.99
C THR A 79 -54.36 15.83 -17.80
N LEU A 80 -54.49 15.50 -19.09
CA LEU A 80 -53.69 15.95 -20.23
C LEU A 80 -54.21 17.30 -20.72
N VAL A 81 -53.33 18.28 -20.98
CA VAL A 81 -53.45 19.37 -21.99
C VAL A 81 -52.00 19.83 -22.25
N VAL A 82 -51.32 19.47 -23.34
CA VAL A 82 -51.41 19.88 -24.76
C VAL A 82 -50.82 21.28 -25.05
N ALA A 83 -49.88 21.28 -26.01
CA ALA A 83 -49.48 22.32 -26.97
C ALA A 83 -48.61 23.50 -26.50
N GLU A 84 -47.65 24.06 -27.25
CA GLU A 84 -47.04 23.81 -28.57
C GLU A 84 -46.03 24.97 -28.83
N ALA A 85 -45.23 24.83 -29.89
CA ALA A 85 -44.50 25.87 -30.66
C ALA A 85 -43.05 26.13 -30.22
N VAL A 86 -42.05 25.46 -30.81
CA VAL A 86 -41.49 25.63 -32.18
C VAL A 86 -40.82 26.99 -32.38
N ALA A 87 -39.48 26.99 -32.47
CA ALA A 87 -38.70 27.74 -33.46
C ALA A 87 -37.20 27.42 -33.33
N ALA A 88 -36.67 26.63 -34.27
CA ALA A 88 -35.31 26.78 -34.79
C ALA A 88 -35.43 27.49 -36.17
N PRO A 89 -34.38 27.83 -36.94
CA PRO A 89 -32.92 27.76 -36.70
C PRO A 89 -32.19 29.07 -37.14
N ALA A 90 -30.85 29.12 -37.06
CA ALA A 90 -29.93 29.58 -38.13
C ALA A 90 -28.57 30.08 -37.61
N ALA A 91 -27.49 29.44 -38.06
CA ALA A 91 -26.15 30.03 -38.23
C ALA A 91 -26.08 30.71 -39.62
N PRO A 92 -25.16 31.67 -39.87
CA PRO A 92 -23.81 31.29 -40.34
C PRO A 92 -22.64 32.24 -39.91
N GLU A 93 -21.41 31.76 -40.11
CA GLU A 93 -20.07 32.39 -40.03
C GLU A 93 -19.82 33.49 -41.11
N PRO A 94 -18.58 33.98 -41.41
CA PRO A 94 -17.47 34.56 -40.61
C PRO A 94 -17.01 35.94 -41.17
N VAL A 95 -16.22 36.74 -40.43
CA VAL A 95 -15.38 37.82 -41.01
C VAL A 95 -14.12 38.06 -40.19
N VAL A 96 -13.03 38.35 -40.91
CA VAL A 96 -11.62 38.29 -40.52
C VAL A 96 -11.06 39.68 -40.20
N GLU A 97 -9.95 39.70 -39.44
CA GLU A 97 -8.83 40.65 -39.50
C GLU A 97 -8.78 41.80 -38.46
N VAL A 98 -8.04 41.58 -37.36
CA VAL A 98 -7.08 42.57 -36.85
C VAL A 98 -5.83 41.83 -36.37
N LEU A 99 -4.74 42.00 -37.11
CA LEU A 99 -3.38 41.66 -36.74
C LEU A 99 -2.88 42.62 -35.65
N VAL A 100 -2.65 42.12 -34.43
CA VAL A 100 -1.62 42.65 -33.52
C VAL A 100 -0.99 41.45 -32.83
N ALA A 101 0.27 41.16 -33.16
CA ALA A 101 1.07 40.15 -32.50
C ALA A 101 1.39 40.59 -31.06
N PRO A 102 0.99 39.85 -30.01
CA PRO A 102 1.57 40.01 -28.68
C PRO A 102 2.91 39.26 -28.62
N PRO A 103 3.89 39.73 -27.82
CA PRO A 103 5.09 38.95 -27.54
C PRO A 103 4.69 37.62 -26.90
N PRO A 104 5.49 36.54 -27.02
CA PRO A 104 5.19 35.29 -26.35
C PRO A 104 5.24 35.55 -24.84
N ALA A 105 4.06 35.72 -24.25
CA ALA A 105 3.87 35.51 -22.84
C ALA A 105 4.25 34.05 -22.63
N SER A 106 5.34 33.82 -21.90
CA SER A 106 5.58 32.54 -21.27
C SER A 106 4.38 32.30 -20.37
N GLU A 107 3.35 31.63 -20.90
CA GLU A 107 2.43 30.89 -20.07
C GLU A 107 3.33 30.09 -19.12
N PRO A 108 3.23 30.28 -17.79
CA PRO A 108 3.64 29.21 -16.92
C PRO A 108 2.83 28.03 -17.45
N LEU A 109 3.50 27.04 -18.01
CA LEU A 109 2.91 25.72 -18.12
C LEU A 109 2.43 25.43 -16.70
N GLU A 110 1.13 25.64 -16.46
CA GLU A 110 0.43 25.00 -15.37
C GLU A 110 0.52 23.53 -15.72
N VAL A 111 1.67 22.94 -15.39
CA VAL A 111 1.82 21.51 -15.25
C VAL A 111 0.64 21.17 -14.35
N PRO A 112 -0.35 20.39 -14.84
CA PRO A 112 -1.45 20.00 -13.97
C PRO A 112 -0.77 19.41 -12.75
N ALA A 113 -0.97 20.04 -11.59
CA ALA A 113 -0.36 19.59 -10.35
C ALA A 113 -0.73 18.12 -10.25
N GLN A 114 0.25 17.24 -10.53
CA GLN A 114 -0.06 15.84 -10.80
C GLN A 114 -0.82 15.34 -9.59
N ALA A 115 -2.08 14.93 -9.81
CA ALA A 115 -2.95 14.52 -8.71
C ALA A 115 -2.38 13.28 -7.98
N HIS A 116 -1.47 12.58 -8.66
CA HIS A 116 -0.71 11.45 -8.16
C HIS A 116 0.70 11.37 -8.75
N PRO A 117 1.62 10.67 -8.09
CA PRO A 117 3.00 10.53 -8.56
C PRO A 117 3.04 9.73 -9.87
N GLY A 118 4.08 9.93 -10.68
CA GLY A 118 4.21 9.26 -11.98
C GLY A 118 4.26 7.73 -11.94
N TRP A 119 4.58 7.11 -10.80
CA TRP A 119 4.47 5.65 -10.63
C TRP A 119 3.02 5.16 -10.47
N GLY A 120 2.08 6.07 -10.23
CA GLY A 120 0.65 5.77 -10.06
C GLY A 120 -0.15 5.81 -11.36
N ASP A 121 0.49 6.03 -12.51
CA ASP A 121 -0.16 6.05 -13.83
C ASP A 121 -0.44 4.64 -14.39
N GLU A 122 0.36 3.64 -14.01
CA GLU A 122 0.27 2.25 -14.45
C GLU A 122 0.12 1.31 -13.25
N PRO A 123 -0.35 0.05 -13.41
CA PRO A 123 -0.39 -0.91 -12.30
C PRO A 123 0.98 -1.14 -11.66
N PHE A 124 1.06 -0.99 -10.34
CA PHE A 124 2.31 -1.01 -9.58
C PHE A 124 2.25 -1.97 -8.39
N GLU A 125 3.41 -2.40 -7.92
CA GLU A 125 3.51 -3.23 -6.71
C GLU A 125 3.71 -2.35 -5.47
N CYS A 126 2.97 -2.65 -4.40
CA CYS A 126 3.06 -2.00 -3.11
C CYS A 126 3.41 -2.97 -1.99
N LEU A 127 4.26 -2.53 -1.07
CA LEU A 127 4.57 -3.23 0.16
C LEU A 127 3.67 -2.68 1.26
N LEU A 128 2.93 -3.57 1.92
CA LEU A 128 2.16 -3.23 3.11
C LEU A 128 3.02 -3.44 4.34
N PHE A 129 2.97 -2.48 5.25
CA PHE A 129 3.58 -2.57 6.56
C PHE A 129 2.74 -1.84 7.58
N ASP A 130 2.85 -2.28 8.83
CA ASP A 130 2.06 -1.78 9.93
C ASP A 130 2.90 -0.90 10.84
N VAL A 131 2.30 0.21 11.24
CA VAL A 131 2.92 1.21 12.09
C VAL A 131 1.92 1.68 13.14
N ALA A 132 2.18 1.34 14.41
CA ALA A 132 1.32 1.72 15.53
C ALA A 132 -0.18 1.38 15.30
N GLY A 133 -0.45 0.23 14.66
CA GLY A 133 -1.80 -0.23 14.36
C GLY A 133 -2.43 0.35 13.08
N LEU A 134 -1.69 1.11 12.28
CA LEU A 134 -2.13 1.60 10.97
C LEU A 134 -1.34 0.93 9.85
N THR A 135 -2.06 0.39 8.87
CA THR A 135 -1.47 -0.21 7.67
C THR A 135 -1.19 0.86 6.61
N LEU A 136 0.06 0.89 6.15
CA LEU A 136 0.54 1.78 5.10
C LEU A 136 0.96 0.95 3.89
N ALA A 137 0.73 1.48 2.70
CA ALA A 137 1.20 0.93 1.43
C ALA A 137 2.23 1.87 0.83
N VAL A 138 3.37 1.32 0.41
CA VAL A 138 4.42 2.05 -0.28
C VAL A 138 4.83 1.32 -1.56
N PRO A 139 4.93 2.02 -2.70
CA PRO A 139 5.36 1.42 -3.96
C PRO A 139 6.76 0.82 -3.87
N LEU A 140 6.93 -0.43 -4.35
CA LEU A 140 8.22 -1.13 -4.34
C LEU A 140 9.29 -0.40 -5.15
N VAL A 141 8.89 0.34 -6.20
CA VAL A 141 9.79 1.15 -7.03
C VAL A 141 10.48 2.28 -6.27
N CYS A 142 9.96 2.66 -5.09
CA CYS A 142 10.57 3.68 -4.24
C CYS A 142 11.35 3.07 -3.06
N LEU A 143 11.30 1.76 -2.87
CA LEU A 143 11.90 1.07 -1.73
C LEU A 143 13.29 0.53 -2.07
N GLY A 144 14.16 0.55 -1.06
CA GLY A 144 15.46 -0.11 -1.08
C GLY A 144 15.41 -1.43 -0.32
N SER A 145 16.29 -1.56 0.66
CA SER A 145 16.47 -2.76 1.47
C SER A 145 15.73 -2.64 2.81
N ILE A 146 15.29 -3.79 3.33
CA ILE A 146 14.66 -3.89 4.66
C ILE A 146 15.70 -4.43 5.63
N TYR A 147 15.96 -3.68 6.70
CA TYR A 147 16.91 -4.04 7.74
C TYR A 147 16.16 -4.39 9.04
N PRO A 148 16.43 -5.55 9.66
CA PRO A 148 15.91 -5.84 10.99
C PRO A 148 16.59 -4.93 12.02
N LEU A 149 15.80 -4.35 12.91
CA LEU A 149 16.29 -3.52 14.01
C LEU A 149 16.70 -4.35 15.23
N ALA A 150 16.22 -5.60 15.32
CA ALA A 150 16.60 -6.53 16.38
C ALA A 150 18.12 -6.74 16.43
N GLY A 151 18.74 -6.34 17.54
CA GLY A 151 20.19 -6.43 17.74
C GLY A 151 21.02 -5.34 17.07
N GLN A 152 20.39 -4.32 16.47
CA GLN A 152 21.09 -3.16 15.91
C GLN A 152 20.92 -1.93 16.80
N GLU A 153 22.03 -1.28 17.12
CA GLU A 153 22.03 -0.03 17.88
C GLU A 153 21.94 1.17 16.94
N LEU A 154 20.87 1.95 17.08
CA LEU A 154 20.75 3.24 16.44
C LEU A 154 21.61 4.25 17.19
N THR A 155 22.49 4.96 16.50
CA THR A 155 23.25 6.06 17.11
C THR A 155 22.37 7.32 17.16
N PRO A 156 21.85 7.74 18.33
CA PRO A 156 21.02 8.93 18.41
C PRO A 156 21.85 10.19 18.15
N LEU A 157 21.28 11.17 17.46
CA LEU A 157 21.88 12.48 17.29
C LEU A 157 21.18 13.51 18.17
N PHE A 158 21.97 14.19 19.00
CA PHE A 158 21.46 15.23 19.89
C PHE A 158 21.06 16.50 19.10
N GLY A 159 20.00 17.16 19.55
CA GLY A 159 19.47 18.37 18.90
C GLY A 159 18.64 18.12 17.65
N GLN A 160 18.43 16.86 17.26
CA GLN A 160 17.52 16.50 16.18
C GLN A 160 16.05 16.52 16.65
N PRO A 161 15.10 16.75 15.74
CA PRO A 161 13.68 16.68 16.06
C PRO A 161 13.29 15.25 16.43
N SER A 162 12.34 15.08 17.35
CA SER A 162 12.08 13.77 17.94
C SER A 162 11.33 12.76 17.06
N TRP A 163 11.09 13.09 15.77
CA TRP A 163 10.76 12.09 14.74
C TRP A 163 12.00 11.38 14.18
N PHE A 164 13.20 11.85 14.53
CA PHE A 164 14.47 11.24 14.15
C PHE A 164 14.92 10.29 15.27
N LEU A 165 15.12 9.01 14.94
CA LEU A 165 15.49 7.99 15.92
C LEU A 165 17.00 7.88 16.07
N GLY A 166 17.74 7.94 14.96
CA GLY A 166 19.19 7.79 14.96
C GLY A 166 19.75 7.46 13.58
N ILE A 167 21.04 7.11 13.56
CA ILE A 167 21.73 6.60 12.38
C ILE A 167 21.91 5.09 12.53
N LEU A 168 21.53 4.34 11.48
CA LEU A 168 21.76 2.91 11.32
C LEU A 168 22.89 2.69 10.31
N PRO A 169 24.03 2.10 10.70
CA PRO A 169 25.06 1.71 9.74
C PRO A 169 24.55 0.55 8.87
N SER A 170 24.59 0.73 7.56
CA SER A 170 24.15 -0.29 6.58
C SER A 170 25.23 -0.53 5.54
N GLN A 171 25.07 -1.58 4.73
CA GLN A 171 25.97 -1.87 3.61
C GLN A 171 26.03 -0.74 2.58
N ALA A 172 24.96 0.06 2.46
CA ALA A 172 24.88 1.21 1.56
C ALA A 172 25.38 2.52 2.19
N GLY A 173 25.87 2.48 3.44
CA GLY A 173 26.28 3.64 4.21
C GLY A 173 25.37 3.91 5.41
N ASN A 174 25.43 5.13 5.92
CA ASN A 174 24.74 5.54 7.14
C ASN A 174 23.31 5.97 6.83
N LEU A 175 22.34 5.16 7.24
CA LEU A 175 20.91 5.45 7.06
C LEU A 175 20.38 6.26 8.23
N LYS A 176 19.77 7.41 7.93
CA LYS A 176 19.01 8.23 8.87
C LYS A 176 17.65 7.59 9.12
N VAL A 177 17.41 7.08 10.32
CA VAL A 177 16.18 6.37 10.66
C VAL A 177 15.16 7.34 11.22
N LEU A 178 13.98 7.38 10.60
CA LEU A 178 12.85 8.18 11.02
C LEU A 178 11.76 7.32 11.65
N ASP A 179 11.05 7.88 12.62
CA ASP A 179 9.87 7.30 13.22
C ASP A 179 8.63 7.55 12.34
N THR A 180 8.20 6.51 11.63
CA THR A 180 7.04 6.58 10.74
C THR A 180 5.73 6.82 11.49
N ALA A 181 5.58 6.28 12.71
CA ALA A 181 4.33 6.39 13.48
C ALA A 181 4.06 7.84 13.81
N ARG A 182 5.11 8.55 14.21
CA ARG A 182 5.03 9.95 14.56
C ARG A 182 4.73 10.87 13.38
N TRP A 183 5.18 10.49 12.19
CA TRP A 183 4.88 11.20 10.96
C TRP A 183 3.43 11.04 10.51
N VAL A 184 2.92 9.81 10.59
CA VAL A 184 1.59 9.50 10.09
C VAL A 184 0.52 9.89 11.10
N MET A 185 0.78 9.72 12.40
CA MET A 185 -0.16 9.99 13.49
C MET A 185 0.49 10.76 14.65
N PRO A 186 0.82 12.05 14.49
CA PRO A 186 1.47 12.83 15.55
C PRO A 186 0.60 12.96 16.81
N ASP A 187 -0.72 13.10 16.66
CA ASP A 187 -1.64 13.34 17.78
C ASP A 187 -1.91 12.10 18.65
N ARG A 188 -1.72 10.90 18.09
CA ARG A 188 -1.98 9.61 18.77
C ARG A 188 -0.69 8.87 19.14
N TYR A 189 0.46 9.50 18.94
CA TYR A 189 1.75 8.90 19.20
C TYR A 189 1.95 8.66 20.70
N ARG A 190 2.48 7.49 21.05
CA ARG A 190 2.88 7.07 22.40
C ARG A 190 4.32 6.58 22.34
N ASP A 191 5.08 6.82 23.40
CA ASP A 191 6.47 6.41 23.47
C ASP A 191 6.63 4.87 23.38
N ASP A 192 5.63 4.11 23.83
CA ASP A 192 5.58 2.64 23.72
C ASP A 192 5.72 2.13 22.27
N PHE A 193 5.25 2.89 21.27
CA PHE A 193 5.38 2.50 19.86
C PHE A 193 6.83 2.53 19.37
N ARG A 194 7.68 3.33 20.02
CA ARG A 194 9.10 3.38 19.68
C ARG A 194 9.79 2.06 20.03
N GLU A 195 9.39 1.42 21.11
CA GLU A 195 9.95 0.13 21.56
C GLU A 195 9.49 -1.03 20.67
N GLY A 196 8.34 -0.89 20.00
CA GLY A 196 7.77 -1.88 19.08
C GLY A 196 8.32 -1.86 17.66
N LEU A 197 9.31 -1.02 17.35
CA LEU A 197 9.91 -0.91 16.01
C LEU A 197 10.86 -2.09 15.77
N GLN A 198 10.56 -2.89 14.74
CA GLN A 198 11.33 -4.11 14.45
C GLN A 198 12.10 -4.03 13.14
N TYR A 199 11.71 -3.16 12.22
CA TYR A 199 12.30 -3.08 10.88
C TYR A 199 12.54 -1.63 10.46
N VAL A 200 13.56 -1.44 9.63
CA VAL A 200 13.86 -0.18 8.95
C VAL A 200 13.86 -0.43 7.45
N ILE A 201 12.96 0.24 6.73
CA ILE A 201 12.87 0.15 5.28
C ILE A 201 13.63 1.34 4.70
N SER A 202 14.72 1.09 3.96
CA SER A 202 15.44 2.16 3.28
C SER A 202 14.67 2.62 2.03
N VAL A 203 14.83 3.89 1.70
CA VAL A 203 14.20 4.49 0.51
C VAL A 203 15.23 4.58 -0.60
N GLN A 204 14.84 4.19 -1.81
CA GLN A 204 15.74 4.21 -2.95
C GLN A 204 16.13 5.64 -3.31
N GLY A 205 17.44 5.88 -3.47
CA GLY A 205 17.98 7.19 -3.84
C GLY A 205 18.12 8.19 -2.68
N TYR A 206 17.81 7.79 -1.44
CA TYR A 206 17.96 8.64 -0.27
C TYR A 206 18.74 7.94 0.87
N GLU A 207 19.44 8.74 1.68
CA GLU A 207 20.21 8.25 2.84
C GLU A 207 19.36 8.10 4.11
N TRP A 208 18.07 7.80 3.98
CA TRP A 208 17.16 7.68 5.10
C TRP A 208 16.23 6.47 4.97
N GLY A 209 15.66 6.05 6.09
CA GLY A 209 14.77 4.90 6.18
C GLY A 209 13.63 5.10 7.15
N LEU A 210 12.54 4.38 6.90
CA LEU A 210 11.32 4.37 7.69
C LEU A 210 11.38 3.25 8.72
N ALA A 211 11.32 3.59 10.01
CA ALA A 211 11.15 2.59 11.06
C ALA A 211 9.68 2.16 11.12
N VAL A 212 9.45 0.85 11.09
CA VAL A 212 8.12 0.23 11.07
C VAL A 212 8.05 -0.93 12.07
N HIS A 213 6.84 -1.26 12.52
CA HIS A 213 6.66 -2.33 13.51
C HIS A 213 6.71 -3.70 12.86
N GLN A 214 6.04 -3.84 11.72
CA GLN A 214 5.95 -5.11 11.01
C GLN A 214 5.85 -4.88 9.52
N VAL A 215 6.52 -5.74 8.74
CA VAL A 215 6.35 -5.82 7.30
C VAL A 215 5.39 -6.96 6.99
N SER A 216 4.37 -6.70 6.18
CA SER A 216 3.25 -7.62 5.98
C SER A 216 3.41 -8.41 4.68
N ARG A 217 2.94 -7.88 3.55
CA ARG A 217 3.04 -8.54 2.23
C ARG A 217 3.17 -7.52 1.11
N SER A 218 3.61 -7.95 -0.07
CA SER A 218 3.45 -7.17 -1.29
C SER A 218 2.11 -7.48 -1.98
N ILE A 219 1.54 -6.48 -2.61
CA ILE A 219 0.34 -6.59 -3.45
C ILE A 219 0.58 -5.84 -4.76
N ARG A 220 -0.15 -6.23 -5.80
CA ARG A 220 -0.24 -5.46 -7.03
C ARG A 220 -1.50 -4.61 -6.96
N LEU A 221 -1.38 -3.31 -7.18
CA LEU A 221 -2.47 -2.36 -7.19
C LEU A 221 -2.69 -1.80 -8.59
N ASP A 222 -3.94 -1.71 -8.99
CA ASP A 222 -4.35 -0.91 -10.13
C ASP A 222 -4.61 0.54 -9.70
N PRO A 223 -4.26 1.57 -10.51
CA PRO A 223 -4.55 2.96 -10.20
C PRO A 223 -6.03 3.25 -9.89
N SER A 224 -6.96 2.45 -10.44
CA SER A 224 -8.40 2.56 -10.17
C SER A 224 -8.81 2.09 -8.76
N GLU A 225 -8.01 1.24 -8.13
CA GLU A 225 -8.22 0.75 -6.76
C GLU A 225 -7.76 1.75 -5.69
N VAL A 226 -7.20 2.87 -6.12
CA VAL A 226 -6.70 3.93 -5.26
C VAL A 226 -7.60 5.15 -5.35
N LYS A 227 -8.13 5.55 -4.19
CA LYS A 227 -8.75 6.85 -4.04
C LYS A 227 -7.68 7.92 -3.87
N TRP A 228 -7.24 8.52 -4.98
CA TRP A 228 -6.23 9.56 -5.01
C TRP A 228 -6.71 10.86 -4.35
N ARG A 229 -5.82 11.55 -3.62
CA ARG A 229 -6.11 12.84 -3.00
C ARG A 229 -5.71 13.99 -3.92
N THR A 230 -6.67 14.84 -4.26
CA THR A 230 -6.44 16.08 -5.04
C THR A 230 -5.86 17.21 -4.18
N GLN A 231 -6.27 17.31 -2.90
CA GLN A 231 -5.79 18.34 -1.97
C GLN A 231 -4.74 17.75 -1.03
N ARG A 232 -3.47 17.88 -1.42
CA ARG A 232 -2.31 17.36 -0.65
C ARG A 232 -1.63 18.39 0.26
N HIS A 233 -2.18 19.60 0.39
CA HIS A 233 -1.54 20.71 1.11
C HIS A 233 -1.24 20.41 2.59
N GLN A 234 -2.12 19.65 3.27
CA GLN A 234 -1.95 19.36 4.70
C GLN A 234 -1.05 18.14 4.95
N ARG A 235 -0.97 17.19 4.00
CA ARG A 235 -0.18 15.94 4.11
C ARG A 235 0.33 15.56 2.71
N PRO A 236 1.40 16.20 2.22
CA PRO A 236 1.89 15.98 0.85
C PRO A 236 2.37 14.55 0.60
N TRP A 237 2.87 13.89 1.65
CA TRP A 237 3.29 12.50 1.65
C TRP A 237 2.13 11.48 1.53
N LEU A 238 0.87 11.88 1.68
CA LEU A 238 -0.26 10.95 1.61
C LEU A 238 -0.88 10.99 0.21
N ALA A 239 -0.56 9.97 -0.59
CA ALA A 239 -0.98 9.92 -1.99
C ALA A 239 -2.46 9.63 -2.16
N GLY A 240 -2.96 8.68 -1.37
CA GLY A 240 -4.30 8.15 -1.53
C GLY A 240 -4.68 7.17 -0.45
N THR A 241 -5.82 6.53 -0.64
CA THR A 241 -6.27 5.40 0.17
C THR A 241 -6.60 4.25 -0.75
N VAL A 242 -6.04 3.08 -0.46
CA VAL A 242 -6.33 1.84 -1.20
C VAL A 242 -7.69 1.33 -0.78
N ILE A 243 -8.57 1.09 -1.74
CA ILE A 243 -9.97 0.74 -1.51
C ILE A 243 -10.12 -0.70 -1.01
N GLU A 244 -9.39 -1.65 -1.57
CA GLU A 244 -9.57 -3.05 -1.15
C GLU A 244 -9.00 -3.34 0.24
N HIS A 245 -7.82 -2.77 0.54
CA HIS A 245 -7.10 -3.04 1.78
C HIS A 245 -7.27 -1.98 2.86
N MET A 246 -8.02 -0.91 2.58
CA MET A 246 -8.28 0.19 3.52
C MET A 246 -6.99 0.78 4.13
N CYS A 247 -5.89 0.74 3.36
CA CYS A 247 -4.58 1.24 3.79
C CYS A 247 -4.27 2.60 3.17
N ALA A 248 -3.44 3.37 3.86
CA ALA A 248 -2.98 4.67 3.37
C ALA A 248 -1.81 4.49 2.40
N LEU A 249 -1.95 5.00 1.18
CA LEU A 249 -0.90 4.96 0.15
C LEU A 249 0.04 6.15 0.35
N VAL A 250 1.32 5.88 0.59
CA VAL A 250 2.32 6.90 0.91
C VAL A 250 3.17 7.23 -0.32
N ASP A 251 3.31 8.52 -0.60
CA ASP A 251 4.26 9.06 -1.55
C ASP A 251 5.60 9.33 -0.86
N VAL A 252 6.54 8.42 -1.07
CA VAL A 252 7.85 8.45 -0.42
C VAL A 252 8.71 9.57 -0.96
N THR A 253 8.58 9.93 -2.25
CA THR A 253 9.34 11.02 -2.86
C THR A 253 8.93 12.35 -2.26
N ALA A 254 7.62 12.61 -2.18
CA ALA A 254 7.10 13.81 -1.51
C ALA A 254 7.48 13.85 -0.01
N LEU A 255 7.47 12.70 0.67
CA LEU A 255 7.95 12.61 2.05
C LEU A 255 9.45 12.96 2.15
N ALA A 256 10.28 12.46 1.23
CA ALA A 256 11.71 12.72 1.17
C ALA A 256 12.01 14.22 1.02
N GLU A 257 11.33 14.86 0.06
CA GLU A 257 11.47 16.28 -0.22
C GLU A 257 11.02 17.14 0.96
N LEU A 258 9.97 16.71 1.66
CA LEU A 258 9.50 17.38 2.87
C LEU A 258 10.52 17.31 4.02
N ILE A 259 11.20 16.17 4.17
CA ILE A 259 12.28 16.00 5.13
C ILE A 259 13.49 16.86 4.74
N ALA A 260 13.88 16.83 3.46
CA ALA A 260 15.03 17.56 2.95
C ALA A 260 14.83 19.09 3.02
N SER A 261 13.62 19.58 2.77
CA SER A 261 13.28 21.01 2.84
C SER A 261 13.13 21.55 4.26
N GLY A 262 13.10 20.68 5.28
CA GLY A 262 12.98 21.11 6.68
C GLY A 262 11.62 21.71 7.06
N ALA A 263 10.64 21.72 6.15
CA ALA A 263 9.28 22.22 6.36
C ALA A 263 8.49 21.46 7.45
N VAL A 264 9.03 20.32 7.88
CA VAL A 264 8.53 19.47 8.98
C VAL A 264 8.35 20.23 10.29
N LYS A 265 9.18 21.25 10.56
CA LYS A 265 9.08 22.08 11.77
C LYS A 265 7.73 22.80 11.86
N HIS A 266 7.21 23.31 10.75
CA HIS A 266 5.97 24.09 10.74
C HIS A 266 4.70 23.23 10.80
N MET A 267 4.73 22.00 10.25
CA MET A 267 3.57 21.10 10.29
C MET A 267 3.28 20.59 11.71
N HIS A 268 4.31 20.32 12.50
CA HIS A 268 4.15 19.84 13.87
C HIS A 268 3.83 20.97 14.86
N ASP A 269 4.25 22.21 14.58
CA ASP A 269 3.91 23.37 15.42
C ASP A 269 2.44 23.79 15.24
N ALA A 270 1.89 23.65 14.02
CA ALA A 270 0.48 23.91 13.73
C ALA A 270 -0.49 22.92 14.40
N ALA A 271 -0.02 21.73 14.77
CA ALA A 271 -0.81 20.70 15.47
C ALA A 271 -0.85 20.92 17.00
N LYS A 272 -0.05 21.82 17.57
CA LYS A 272 -0.20 22.19 18.98
C LYS A 272 -1.43 23.08 19.15
N PRO A 273 -2.47 22.68 19.91
CA PRO A 273 -3.52 23.60 20.27
C PRO A 273 -2.91 24.72 21.11
N LYS A 274 -3.19 25.98 20.73
CA LYS A 274 -2.88 27.16 21.53
C LYS A 274 -3.53 26.97 22.89
N THR A 275 -2.73 26.61 23.88
CA THR A 275 -3.12 26.62 25.28
C THR A 275 -3.27 28.09 25.66
N HIS A 276 -4.50 28.47 25.97
CA HIS A 276 -4.88 29.83 26.34
C HIS A 276 -5.18 29.91 27.83
#